data_AF-A0A392P2R7-F1
#
_entry.id   AF-A0A392P2R7-F1
#
_cell.length_a   1.000
_cell.length_b   1.000
_cell.length_c   1.000
_cell.angle_alpha   90.00
_cell.angle_beta   90.00
_cell.angle_gamma   90.00
#
_symmetry.space_group_name_H-M   'P 1'
#
loop_
_entity.id
_entity.type
_entity.pdbx_description
1 polymer ?
#
loop_
_entity_poly.entity_id
_entity_poly.type
_entity_poly.pdbx_seq_one_letter_code
_entity_poly.pdbx_strand_id
1 'polypeptide(L)'
;VKKERRGLSIVMPKTKVPNWFDYRCEGGIPCLWVRGKFPNVALAMVFQDADEKKRMSLQQFVQLHLVINGQRVPHNGHCYFRIGPDHVLVCDLRFINHDEQWLRVDALLRRHEWNQVQISYEVNDYTYDTDMEGTMTL
;
A
#
# COMPACT_ATOMS: atom_id res chain seq x y z
N VAL A 1 -16.90 -10.22 15.63
CA VAL A 1 -16.29 -11.26 14.76
C VAL A 1 -15.35 -10.56 13.78
N LYS A 2 -14.03 -10.75 13.86
CA LYS A 2 -13.10 -10.27 12.82
C LYS A 2 -13.34 -11.14 11.59
N LYS A 3 -13.89 -10.58 10.51
CA LYS A 3 -13.91 -11.26 9.20
C LYS A 3 -12.47 -11.41 8.73
N GLU A 4 -12.04 -12.65 8.54
CA GLU A 4 -10.77 -12.97 7.89
C GLU A 4 -10.77 -12.36 6.48
N ARG A 5 -9.87 -11.40 6.23
CA ARG A 5 -9.72 -10.79 4.90
C ARG A 5 -8.92 -11.73 4.03
N ARG A 6 -9.54 -12.29 3.00
CA ARG A 6 -8.89 -13.16 2.01
C ARG A 6 -8.12 -12.31 1.00
N GLY A 7 -6.88 -11.98 1.30
CA GLY A 7 -6.00 -11.27 0.37
C GLY A 7 -4.53 -11.55 0.66
N LEU A 8 -3.69 -11.45 -0.38
CA LEU A 8 -2.25 -11.61 -0.26
C LEU A 8 -1.64 -10.34 0.31
N SER A 9 -0.82 -10.46 1.36
CA SER A 9 0.04 -9.39 1.87
C SER A 9 1.33 -10.01 2.41
N ILE A 10 2.45 -9.74 1.76
CA ILE A 10 3.76 -10.26 2.11
C ILE A 10 4.74 -9.09 2.18
N VAL A 11 5.51 -9.02 3.27
CA VAL A 11 6.69 -8.17 3.37
C VAL A 11 7.89 -9.09 3.46
N MET A 12 8.87 -8.92 2.56
CA MET A 12 10.04 -9.80 2.48
C MET A 12 11.35 -9.01 2.37
N PRO A 13 12.46 -9.50 2.95
CA PRO A 13 13.76 -8.87 2.84
C PRO A 13 14.28 -9.03 1.41
N LYS A 14 14.18 -7.95 0.63
CA LYS A 14 14.61 -7.88 -0.77
C LYS A 14 14.69 -6.42 -1.18
N THR A 15 15.71 -6.07 -1.94
CA THR A 15 15.97 -4.68 -2.36
C THR A 15 15.34 -4.28 -3.69
N LYS A 16 14.75 -5.26 -4.41
CA LYS A 16 14.21 -5.06 -5.76
C LYS A 16 12.91 -5.84 -5.96
N VAL A 17 11.98 -5.21 -6.67
CA VAL A 17 10.74 -5.85 -7.14
C VAL A 17 11.09 -7.12 -7.95
N PRO A 18 10.43 -8.26 -7.70
CA PRO A 18 10.66 -9.48 -8.45
C PRO A 18 10.45 -9.30 -9.97
N ASN A 19 11.25 -9.99 -10.78
CA ASN A 19 11.23 -9.88 -12.24
C ASN A 19 10.02 -10.53 -12.92
N TRP A 20 9.21 -11.29 -12.17
CA TRP A 20 8.01 -11.94 -12.68
C TRP A 20 6.75 -11.04 -12.65
N PHE A 21 6.87 -9.78 -12.21
CA PHE A 21 5.80 -8.78 -12.36
C PHE A 21 5.71 -8.31 -13.81
N ASP A 22 4.50 -8.30 -14.37
CA ASP A 22 4.22 -7.95 -15.77
C ASP A 22 4.67 -6.52 -16.12
N TYR A 23 4.54 -5.59 -15.15
CA TYR A 23 4.88 -4.18 -15.31
C TYR A 23 5.79 -3.74 -14.17
N ARG A 24 6.87 -3.04 -14.53
CA ARG A 24 7.84 -2.49 -13.59
C ARG A 24 8.13 -1.04 -13.96
N CYS A 25 8.10 -0.17 -12.96
CA CYS A 25 8.51 1.22 -13.08
C CYS A 25 9.47 1.55 -11.93
N GLU A 26 10.38 2.50 -12.17
CA GLU A 26 11.28 3.04 -11.17
C GLU A 26 10.92 4.51 -10.95
N GLY A 27 10.69 4.88 -9.70
CA GLY A 27 10.23 6.22 -9.33
C GLY A 27 8.77 6.51 -9.68
N GLY A 28 8.25 7.60 -9.10
CA GLY A 28 6.88 8.06 -9.31
C GLY A 28 5.81 7.25 -8.57
N ILE A 29 4.55 7.62 -8.81
CA ILE A 29 3.37 6.98 -8.23
C ILE A 29 2.89 5.90 -9.22
N PRO A 30 2.83 4.61 -8.83
CA PRO A 30 2.32 3.56 -9.69
C PRO A 30 0.92 3.91 -10.22
N CYS A 31 0.74 3.79 -11.54
CA CYS A 31 -0.52 4.09 -12.20
C CYS A 31 -0.91 3.00 -13.20
N LEU A 32 -2.21 2.75 -13.31
CA LEU A 32 -2.76 1.75 -14.22
C LEU A 32 -4.10 2.25 -14.78
N TRP A 33 -4.39 1.88 -16.02
CA TRP A 33 -5.64 2.21 -16.69
C TRP A 33 -6.59 1.02 -16.62
N VAL A 34 -7.80 1.25 -16.11
CA VAL A 34 -8.84 0.22 -16.00
C VAL A 34 -10.08 0.63 -16.79
N ARG A 35 -10.84 -0.35 -17.25
CA ARG A 35 -12.13 -0.13 -17.92
C ARG A 35 -13.18 -1.09 -17.40
N GLY A 36 -14.39 -0.59 -17.19
CA GLY A 36 -15.50 -1.38 -16.68
C GLY A 36 -15.41 -1.62 -15.18
N LYS A 37 -14.68 -2.66 -14.78
CA LYS A 37 -14.58 -3.13 -13.38
C LYS A 37 -13.12 -3.16 -12.91
N PHE A 38 -12.92 -3.01 -11.60
CA PHE A 38 -11.56 -3.03 -11.05
C PHE A 38 -10.92 -4.42 -11.20
N PRO A 39 -9.68 -4.51 -11.70
CA PRO A 39 -9.03 -5.79 -11.97
C PRO A 39 -8.46 -6.44 -10.70
N ASN A 40 -8.21 -7.75 -10.77
CA ASN A 40 -7.42 -8.46 -9.76
C ASN A 40 -5.94 -8.22 -10.05
N VAL A 41 -5.29 -7.34 -9.29
CA VAL A 41 -3.90 -6.93 -9.54
C VAL A 41 -3.09 -7.06 -8.26
N ALA A 42 -1.93 -7.71 -8.37
CA ALA A 42 -0.91 -7.68 -7.32
C ALA A 42 -0.01 -6.46 -7.54
N LEU A 43 0.30 -5.76 -6.46
CA LEU A 43 1.26 -4.67 -6.43
C LEU A 43 2.51 -5.13 -5.70
N ALA A 44 3.68 -4.76 -6.24
CA ALA A 44 4.93 -4.81 -5.52
C ALA A 44 5.57 -3.43 -5.42
N MET A 45 6.01 -3.04 -4.23
CA MET A 45 6.71 -1.78 -4.00
C MET A 45 7.97 -2.00 -3.17
N VAL A 46 9.01 -1.26 -3.52
CA VAL A 46 10.21 -1.07 -2.71
C VAL A 46 10.29 0.40 -2.39
N PHE A 47 10.49 0.72 -1.12
CA PHE A 47 10.75 2.08 -0.67
C PHE A 47 12.27 2.22 -0.55
N GLN A 48 12.85 3.01 -1.43
CA GLN A 48 14.27 3.38 -1.39
C GLN A 48 14.35 4.85 -1.01
N ASP A 49 15.25 5.19 -0.10
CA ASP A 49 15.45 6.57 0.29
C ASP A 49 16.09 7.36 -0.85
N ALA A 50 15.65 8.59 -1.08
CA ALA A 50 16.21 9.44 -2.13
C ALA A 50 17.61 9.96 -1.76
N ASP A 51 17.96 9.90 -0.48
CA ASP A 51 19.27 10.29 0.06
C ASP A 51 19.93 9.07 0.71
N GLU A 52 20.92 8.48 0.04
CA GLU A 52 21.65 7.29 0.53
C GLU A 52 22.25 7.46 1.94
N LYS A 53 22.40 8.72 2.40
CA LYS A 53 22.94 9.06 3.72
C LYS A 53 21.91 8.98 4.85
N LYS A 54 20.62 9.01 4.54
CA LYS A 54 19.53 8.72 5.46
C LYS A 54 18.99 7.35 5.15
N ARG A 55 19.79 6.29 5.29
CA ARG A 55 19.19 4.95 5.35
C ARG A 55 18.20 4.95 6.50
N MET A 56 16.91 4.82 6.18
CA MET A 56 15.85 4.65 7.17
C MET A 56 16.27 3.58 8.16
N SER A 57 16.67 3.98 9.36
CA SER A 57 17.15 3.07 10.39
C SER A 57 15.99 2.30 11.04
N LEU A 58 14.74 2.66 10.71
CA LEU A 58 13.53 2.19 11.37
C LEU A 58 12.49 1.64 10.40
N GLN A 59 11.68 0.72 10.90
CA GLN A 59 10.50 0.21 10.22
C GLN A 59 9.45 1.33 10.09
N GLN A 60 9.02 1.60 8.86
CA GLN A 60 7.96 2.57 8.59
C GLN A 60 6.60 1.89 8.52
N PHE A 61 5.57 2.62 8.92
CA PHE A 61 4.18 2.23 8.68
C PHE A 61 3.70 2.95 7.42
N VAL A 62 3.58 2.21 6.34
CA VAL A 62 3.09 2.72 5.06
C VAL A 62 1.61 2.44 4.93
N GLN A 63 0.84 3.46 4.61
CA GLN A 63 -0.57 3.36 4.28
C GLN A 63 -0.77 3.58 2.79
N LEU A 64 -1.50 2.67 2.13
CA LEU A 64 -1.78 2.77 0.69
C LEU A 64 -3.16 3.36 0.43
N HIS A 65 -3.28 4.13 -0.64
CA HIS A 65 -4.51 4.75 -1.08
C HIS A 65 -4.72 4.55 -2.57
N LEU A 66 -5.96 4.26 -2.96
CA LEU A 66 -6.38 4.29 -4.34
C LEU A 66 -6.89 5.70 -4.69
N VAL A 67 -6.44 6.23 -5.81
CA VAL A 67 -6.93 7.47 -6.40
C VAL A 67 -7.45 7.15 -7.80
N ILE A 68 -8.75 7.36 -8.03
CA ILE A 68 -9.42 7.02 -9.29
C ILE A 68 -9.83 8.32 -9.97
N ASN A 69 -9.30 8.58 -11.17
CA ASN A 69 -9.54 9.81 -11.92
C ASN A 69 -9.30 11.08 -11.08
N GLY A 70 -8.25 11.08 -10.25
CA GLY A 70 -7.91 12.17 -9.35
C GLY A 70 -8.72 12.21 -8.04
N GLN A 71 -9.70 11.30 -7.84
CA GLN A 71 -10.51 11.24 -6.63
C GLN A 71 -10.01 10.14 -5.69
N ARG A 72 -9.61 10.51 -4.47
CA ARG A 72 -9.18 9.55 -3.44
C ARG A 72 -10.37 8.68 -3.04
N VAL A 73 -10.19 7.36 -3.10
CA VAL A 73 -11.21 6.43 -2.64
C VAL A 73 -11.32 6.55 -1.11
N PRO A 74 -12.53 6.77 -0.57
CA PRO A 74 -12.73 6.81 0.87
C PRO A 74 -12.38 5.46 1.48
N HIS A 75 -11.42 5.47 2.40
CA HIS A 75 -11.03 4.29 3.17
C HIS A 75 -11.59 4.42 4.60
N ASN A 76 -12.16 3.35 5.14
CA ASN A 76 -12.64 3.30 6.53
C ASN A 76 -11.79 2.37 7.42
N GLY A 77 -10.51 2.16 7.12
CA GLY A 77 -9.73 1.22 7.91
C GLY A 77 -8.22 1.28 7.71
N HIS A 78 -7.52 1.32 8.84
CA HIS A 78 -6.07 1.29 9.04
C HIS A 78 -5.35 0.10 8.36
N CYS A 79 -5.20 0.11 7.04
CA CYS A 79 -4.34 -0.86 6.33
C CYS A 79 -2.90 -0.33 6.30
N TYR A 80 -2.19 -0.55 7.40
CA TYR A 80 -0.77 -0.19 7.51
C TYR A 80 0.12 -1.40 7.23
N PHE A 81 1.14 -1.18 6.43
CA PHE A 81 2.21 -2.14 6.16
C PHE A 81 3.45 -1.71 6.92
N ARG A 82 3.97 -2.58 7.78
CA ARG A 82 5.24 -2.35 8.45
C ARG A 82 6.37 -2.78 7.51
N ILE A 83 7.10 -1.82 6.95
CA ILE A 83 8.11 -2.05 5.91
C ILE A 83 9.46 -1.56 6.45
N GLY A 84 10.44 -2.45 6.50
CA GLY A 84 11.82 -2.09 6.85
C GLY A 84 12.60 -1.54 5.66
N PRO A 85 13.79 -0.95 5.91
CA PRO A 85 14.74 -0.68 4.83
C PRO A 85 15.03 -1.99 4.08
N ASP A 86 15.23 -1.92 2.76
CA ASP A 86 15.55 -3.10 1.93
C ASP A 86 14.48 -4.21 1.92
N HIS A 87 13.21 -3.85 2.08
CA HIS A 87 12.08 -4.79 1.96
C HIS A 87 11.21 -4.49 0.73
N VAL A 88 10.63 -5.54 0.17
CA VAL A 88 9.54 -5.46 -0.82
C VAL A 88 8.21 -5.74 -0.12
N LEU A 89 7.24 -4.85 -0.28
CA LEU A 89 5.83 -5.16 -0.06
C LEU A 89 5.25 -5.79 -1.32
N VAL A 90 4.59 -6.94 -1.18
CA VAL A 90 3.72 -7.53 -2.21
C VAL A 90 2.32 -7.68 -1.64
N CYS A 91 1.33 -7.04 -2.25
CA CYS A 91 -0.06 -7.18 -1.83
C CYS A 91 -1.04 -7.25 -2.99
N ASP A 92 -2.18 -7.92 -2.79
CA ASP A 92 -3.33 -7.77 -3.68
C ASP A 92 -3.88 -6.34 -3.50
N LEU A 93 -4.01 -5.56 -4.58
CA LEU A 93 -4.58 -4.20 -4.50
C LEU A 93 -6.00 -4.23 -3.92
N ARG A 94 -6.72 -5.35 -4.08
CA ARG A 94 -8.04 -5.50 -3.49
C ARG A 94 -8.04 -5.52 -1.97
N PHE A 95 -6.90 -5.85 -1.35
CA PHE A 95 -6.71 -5.87 0.09
C PHE A 95 -6.73 -4.46 0.72
N ILE A 96 -6.43 -3.43 -0.07
CA ILE A 96 -6.35 -2.03 0.42
C ILE A 96 -7.73 -1.55 0.91
N ASN A 97 -8.80 -1.98 0.24
CA ASN A 97 -10.18 -1.62 0.60
C ASN A 97 -10.95 -2.81 1.16
N HIS A 98 -11.82 -2.55 2.13
CA HIS A 98 -12.71 -3.59 2.66
C HIS A 98 -13.74 -4.02 1.60
N ASP A 99 -14.20 -5.28 1.64
CA ASP A 99 -15.27 -5.81 0.76
C ASP A 99 -16.46 -4.84 0.56
N GLU A 100 -16.93 -4.21 1.65
CA GLU A 100 -18.06 -3.25 1.62
C GLU A 100 -17.72 -1.92 0.92
N GLN A 101 -16.43 -1.59 0.79
CA GLN A 101 -15.94 -0.38 0.13
C GLN A 101 -15.74 -0.57 -1.38
N TRP A 102 -15.76 -1.81 -1.90
CA TRP A 102 -15.65 -2.06 -3.34
C TRP A 102 -16.84 -1.54 -4.14
N LEU A 103 -18.03 -1.50 -3.54
CA LEU A 103 -19.19 -0.82 -4.15
C LEU A 103 -18.92 0.68 -4.39
N ARG A 104 -18.13 1.32 -3.52
CA ARG A 104 -17.74 2.72 -3.68
C ARG A 104 -16.65 2.89 -4.73
N VAL A 105 -15.72 1.94 -4.83
CA VAL A 105 -14.73 1.90 -5.92
C VAL A 105 -15.44 1.80 -7.26
N ASP A 106 -16.38 0.88 -7.40
CA ASP A 106 -17.15 0.68 -8.64
C ASP A 106 -18.00 1.91 -8.99
N ALA A 107 -18.48 2.68 -7.99
CA ALA A 107 -19.20 3.94 -8.22
C ALA A 107 -18.29 5.06 -8.77
N LEU A 108 -17.00 5.05 -8.44
CA LEU A 108 -16.02 6.02 -8.95
C LEU A 108 -15.53 5.69 -10.37
N LEU A 109 -15.69 4.43 -10.79
CA LEU A 109 -15.35 3.99 -12.14
C LEU A 109 -16.43 4.44 -13.14
N ARG A 110 -15.98 5.16 -14.17
CA ARG A 110 -16.79 5.44 -15.36
C ARG A 110 -16.90 4.17 -16.18
N ARG A 111 -18.08 3.54 -16.18
CA ARG A 111 -18.32 2.21 -16.75
C ARG A 111 -17.87 2.04 -18.21
N HIS A 112 -18.02 3.07 -19.03
CA HIS A 112 -17.76 2.99 -20.48
C HIS A 112 -16.45 3.64 -20.92
N GLU A 113 -15.74 4.31 -20.00
CA GLU A 113 -14.51 5.05 -20.26
C GLU A 113 -13.31 4.36 -19.63
N TRP A 114 -12.11 4.79 -20.05
CA TRP A 114 -10.88 4.46 -19.36
C TRP A 114 -10.77 5.28 -18.09
N ASN A 115 -10.43 4.61 -16.98
CA ASN A 115 -10.25 5.22 -15.67
C ASN A 115 -8.79 5.08 -15.28
N GLN A 116 -8.19 6.20 -14.88
CA GLN A 116 -6.84 6.18 -14.33
C GLN A 116 -6.92 5.82 -12.85
N VAL A 117 -6.18 4.80 -12.44
CA VAL A 117 -6.01 4.40 -11.04
C VAL A 117 -4.57 4.66 -10.66
N GLN A 118 -4.35 5.47 -9.63
CA GLN A 118 -3.05 5.69 -9.02
C GLN A 118 -3.02 5.07 -7.62
N ILE A 119 -1.85 4.56 -7.24
CA ILE A 119 -1.60 4.03 -5.91
C ILE A 119 -0.70 5.02 -5.18
N SER A 120 -1.29 5.92 -4.42
CA SER A 120 -0.54 6.82 -3.54
C SER A 120 -0.28 6.17 -2.18
N TYR A 121 0.65 6.74 -1.44
CA TYR A 121 1.00 6.25 -0.11
C TYR A 121 1.27 7.41 0.86
N GLU A 122 1.00 7.16 2.13
CA GLU A 122 1.38 8.02 3.26
C GLU A 122 2.32 7.22 4.18
N VAL A 123 3.35 7.86 4.70
CA VAL A 123 4.33 7.25 5.61
C VAL A 123 4.11 7.82 7.00
N ASN A 124 3.90 6.96 7.98
CA ASN A 124 3.79 7.33 9.39
C ASN A 124 5.01 6.84 10.16
N ASP A 125 5.76 7.78 10.73
CA ASP A 125 6.84 7.51 11.67
C ASP A 125 6.23 7.47 13.09
N TYR A 126 5.79 6.31 13.55
CA TYR A 126 5.55 6.14 14.99
C TYR A 126 6.92 6.03 15.67
N THR A 127 7.49 7.17 16.04
CA THR A 127 8.51 7.19 17.09
C THR A 127 7.78 6.91 18.41
N TYR A 128 8.01 5.74 19.00
CA TYR A 128 7.76 5.63 20.43
C TYR A 128 8.76 6.58 21.11
N ASP A 129 8.32 7.78 21.47
CA ASP A 129 8.99 8.54 22.52
C ASP A 129 9.01 7.62 23.74
N THR A 130 10.18 7.06 24.01
CA THR A 130 10.40 6.14 25.12
C THR A 130 10.62 6.97 26.37
N ASP A 131 9.60 7.75 26.74
CA ASP A 131 9.49 8.44 28.02
C ASP A 131 8.26 7.90 28.75
N MET A 132 8.30 6.60 29.08
CA MET A 132 7.58 6.10 30.25
C MET A 132 8.51 5.13 30.97
N GLU A 133 9.23 5.68 31.95
CA GLU A 133 9.55 4.95 33.17
C GLU A 133 8.28 4.26 33.67
N GLY A 134 8.28 2.94 33.66
CA GLY A 134 7.13 2.14 34.03
C GLY A 134 7.47 0.67 33.92
N THR A 135 8.25 0.20 34.90
CA THR A 135 8.58 -1.21 35.13
C THR A 135 7.41 -2.15 34.84
N MET A 136 7.60 -3.10 33.93
CA MET A 136 6.87 -4.36 33.93
C MET A 136 7.81 -5.46 34.39
N THR A 137 7.63 -5.87 35.65
CA THR A 137 8.09 -7.16 36.15
C THR A 137 7.23 -8.27 35.53
N LEU A 138 7.89 -9.42 35.29
CA LEU A 138 7.42 -10.63 34.59
C LEU A 138 6.00 -11.11 34.97
#